data_AF-A0A9D6JC51-F1
#
_entry.id   AF-A0A9D6JC51-F1
#
_cell.length_a   1.000
_cell.length_b   1.000
_cell.length_c   1.000
_cell.angle_alpha   90.00
_cell.angle_beta   90.00
_cell.angle_gamma   90.00
#
_symmetry.space_group_name_H-M   'P 1'
#
loop_
_entity.id
_entity.type
_entity.pdbx_description
1 polymer ?
#
loop_
_entity_poly.entity_id
_entity_poly.type
_entity_poly.pdbx_seq_one_letter_code
_entity_poly.pdbx_strand_id
1 'polypeptide(L)'
;MEKVTNLAKRRGFIFPSAELYGGLGGFWDFGPLGVELKNNLKRAWWKRFVQQRDDVVGLDSTIITNPTVWKASGHLEHFADELVECTQCHHRFKADDVEKKCPDCGGTFVEPKKFNTMFRTHVGPTEETASEAFLRPETAQGIFVNFDLVRQTQRKRLPFGIAQIGKAFRNEITPGNFIFRSREFEQMEMEFFVKPGTDDEWFDRWVDESLRFFTDLGLNPKRLRRTKQKKDELAHYSKATTDLEY
;
A
#
# COMPACT_ATOMS: atom_id res chain seq x y z
N MET A 1 -0.88 -10.49 -19.18
CA MET A 1 -1.81 -9.76 -18.29
C MET A 1 -3.20 -9.61 -18.87
N GLU A 2 -3.35 -9.16 -20.11
CA GLU A 2 -4.66 -8.93 -20.77
C GLU A 2 -5.68 -10.08 -20.61
N LYS A 3 -5.25 -11.33 -20.81
CA LYS A 3 -6.11 -12.53 -20.64
C LYS A 3 -6.74 -12.61 -19.23
N VAL A 4 -5.97 -12.25 -18.19
CA VAL A 4 -6.43 -12.28 -16.78
C VAL A 4 -7.42 -11.15 -16.55
N THR A 5 -7.09 -9.93 -17.00
CA THR A 5 -7.96 -8.75 -16.89
C THR A 5 -9.33 -9.01 -17.55
N ASN A 6 -9.33 -9.54 -18.78
CA ASN A 6 -10.56 -9.85 -19.51
C ASN A 6 -11.38 -10.95 -18.82
N LEU A 7 -10.73 -11.96 -18.27
CA LEU A 7 -11.42 -13.01 -17.51
C LEU A 7 -12.04 -12.46 -16.22
N ALA A 8 -11.28 -11.65 -15.46
CA ALA A 8 -11.73 -11.06 -14.20
C ALA A 8 -12.99 -10.21 -14.41
N LYS A 9 -12.99 -9.38 -15.46
CA LYS A 9 -14.17 -8.59 -15.83
C LYS A 9 -15.34 -9.48 -16.25
N ARG A 10 -15.13 -10.39 -17.21
CA ARG A 10 -16.20 -11.26 -17.74
C ARG A 10 -16.84 -12.17 -16.68
N ARG A 11 -16.09 -12.55 -15.65
CA ARG A 11 -16.56 -13.43 -14.57
C ARG A 11 -17.04 -12.68 -13.33
N GLY A 12 -17.06 -11.35 -13.33
CA GLY A 12 -17.58 -10.58 -12.19
C GLY A 12 -16.64 -10.53 -10.98
N PHE A 13 -15.32 -10.54 -11.22
CA PHE A 13 -14.33 -10.33 -10.18
C PHE A 13 -13.99 -8.86 -9.99
N ILE A 14 -13.55 -8.17 -11.05
CA ILE A 14 -13.07 -6.79 -10.97
C ILE A 14 -13.54 -6.02 -12.20
N PHE A 15 -14.01 -4.80 -11.98
CA PHE A 15 -14.47 -3.86 -13.00
C PHE A 15 -13.68 -2.55 -12.92
N PRO A 16 -13.42 -1.87 -14.05
CA PRO A 16 -13.00 -0.46 -14.02
C PRO A 16 -14.06 0.36 -13.26
N SER A 17 -13.64 1.14 -12.27
CA SER A 17 -14.60 1.95 -11.51
C SER A 17 -15.22 3.02 -12.41
N ALA A 18 -16.53 3.24 -12.28
CA ALA A 18 -17.32 4.18 -13.10
C ALA A 18 -17.24 3.93 -14.62
N GLU A 19 -17.14 2.67 -15.07
CA GLU A 19 -16.99 2.32 -16.49
C GLU A 19 -18.03 2.97 -17.42
N LEU A 20 -19.30 3.04 -17.02
CA LEU A 20 -20.37 3.68 -17.82
C LEU A 20 -20.12 5.17 -18.08
N TYR A 21 -19.26 5.82 -17.30
CA TYR A 21 -18.89 7.23 -17.39
C TYR A 21 -17.48 7.44 -17.96
N GLY A 22 -16.90 6.43 -18.62
CA GLY A 22 -15.54 6.48 -19.17
C GLY A 22 -14.45 6.02 -18.21
N GLY A 23 -14.82 5.64 -16.98
CA GLY A 23 -13.92 5.14 -15.96
C GLY A 23 -13.10 6.20 -15.24
N LEU A 24 -12.44 5.80 -14.14
CA LEU A 24 -11.46 6.63 -13.45
C LEU A 24 -10.14 5.86 -13.28
N GLY A 25 -9.09 6.35 -13.94
CA GLY A 25 -7.78 5.67 -13.99
C GLY A 25 -7.22 5.36 -12.60
N GLY A 26 -6.87 4.10 -12.36
CA GLY A 26 -6.31 3.61 -11.08
C GLY A 26 -7.34 3.22 -10.03
N PHE A 27 -8.64 3.26 -10.32
CA PHE A 27 -9.70 2.83 -9.40
C PHE A 27 -10.46 1.62 -9.95
N TRP A 28 -10.78 0.67 -9.08
CA TRP A 28 -11.35 -0.63 -9.44
C TRP A 28 -12.44 -1.05 -8.47
N ASP A 29 -13.54 -1.57 -9.00
CA ASP A 29 -14.65 -2.11 -8.22
C ASP A 29 -14.58 -3.65 -8.21
N PHE A 30 -14.77 -4.26 -7.04
CA PHE A 30 -14.81 -5.72 -6.92
C PHE A 30 -16.25 -6.20 -7.07
N GLY A 31 -16.52 -6.98 -8.13
CA GLY A 31 -17.82 -7.57 -8.42
C GLY A 31 -18.20 -8.72 -7.49
N PRO A 32 -19.33 -9.42 -7.73
CA PRO A 32 -19.86 -10.43 -6.81
C PRO A 32 -18.88 -11.57 -6.44
N LEU A 33 -18.10 -12.08 -7.40
CA LEU A 33 -17.10 -13.11 -7.09
C LEU A 33 -15.82 -12.50 -6.51
N GLY A 34 -15.51 -11.26 -6.89
CA GLY A 34 -14.34 -10.55 -6.40
C GLY A 34 -14.44 -10.20 -4.92
N VAL A 35 -15.61 -9.73 -4.47
CA VAL A 35 -15.85 -9.39 -3.07
C VAL A 35 -15.77 -10.63 -2.17
N GLU A 36 -16.30 -11.77 -2.62
CA GLU A 36 -16.20 -13.04 -1.88
C GLU A 36 -14.75 -13.53 -1.79
N LEU A 37 -14.01 -13.53 -2.90
CA LEU A 37 -12.59 -13.91 -2.90
C LEU A 37 -11.77 -13.00 -1.97
N LYS A 38 -11.97 -11.69 -2.08
CA LYS A 38 -11.29 -10.69 -1.26
C LYS A 38 -11.60 -10.85 0.22
N ASN A 39 -12.87 -11.06 0.57
CA ASN A 39 -13.29 -11.29 1.95
C ASN A 39 -12.73 -12.62 2.51
N ASN A 40 -12.69 -13.68 1.70
CA ASN A 40 -12.05 -14.95 2.08
C ASN A 40 -10.57 -14.75 2.39
N LEU A 41 -9.84 -14.02 1.55
CA LEU A 41 -8.43 -13.73 1.78
C LEU A 41 -8.20 -12.91 3.06
N LYS A 42 -8.99 -11.84 3.27
CA LYS A 42 -8.94 -11.02 4.49
C LYS A 42 -9.20 -11.85 5.75
N ARG A 43 -10.22 -12.72 5.73
CA ARG A 43 -10.53 -13.63 6.84
C ARG A 43 -9.41 -14.63 7.10
N ALA A 44 -8.84 -15.22 6.05
CA ALA A 44 -7.73 -16.16 6.18
C ALA A 44 -6.49 -15.49 6.81
N TRP A 45 -6.15 -14.29 6.34
CA TRP A 45 -5.04 -13.51 6.88
C TRP A 45 -5.29 -13.14 8.35
N TRP A 46 -6.46 -12.57 8.67
CA TRP A 46 -6.80 -12.17 10.04
C TRP A 46 -6.81 -13.36 10.99
N LYS A 47 -7.35 -14.51 10.55
CA LYS A 47 -7.32 -15.74 11.34
C LYS A 47 -5.88 -16.16 11.65
N ARG A 48 -5.00 -16.17 10.64
CA ARG A 48 -3.61 -16.66 10.76
C ARG A 48 -2.72 -15.75 11.60
N PHE A 49 -2.76 -14.45 11.31
CA PHE A 49 -1.83 -13.47 11.87
C PHE A 49 -2.35 -12.81 13.15
N VAL A 50 -3.65 -12.88 13.43
CA VAL A 50 -4.24 -12.25 14.63
C VAL A 50 -4.89 -13.31 15.52
N GLN A 51 -5.92 -14.01 15.05
CA GLN A 51 -6.76 -14.84 15.95
C GLN A 51 -6.08 -16.13 16.43
N GLN A 52 -5.13 -16.67 15.67
CA GLN A 52 -4.36 -17.88 16.02
C GLN A 52 -3.09 -17.55 16.81
N ARG A 53 -2.91 -16.29 17.23
CA ARG A 53 -1.71 -15.81 17.91
C ARG A 53 -2.08 -15.11 19.21
N ASP A 54 -1.34 -15.41 20.27
CA ASP A 54 -1.50 -14.72 21.55
C ASP A 54 -0.69 -13.42 21.63
N ASP A 55 0.21 -13.18 20.68
CA ASP A 55 1.14 -12.05 20.66
C ASP A 55 0.76 -10.96 19.64
N VAL A 56 -0.37 -11.06 18.95
CA VAL A 56 -0.86 -10.04 18.00
C VAL A 56 -2.28 -9.61 18.35
N VAL A 57 -2.56 -8.31 18.27
CA VAL A 57 -3.89 -7.74 18.49
C VAL A 57 -4.34 -6.90 17.29
N GLY A 58 -5.65 -6.72 17.15
CA GLY A 58 -6.23 -5.95 16.04
C GLY A 58 -6.40 -4.46 16.35
N LEU A 59 -6.33 -3.64 15.31
CA LEU A 59 -6.70 -2.23 15.31
C LEU A 59 -7.48 -1.89 14.02
N ASP A 60 -8.38 -0.91 14.12
CA ASP A 60 -8.97 -0.23 12.97
C ASP A 60 -8.94 1.29 13.22
N SER A 61 -8.05 1.96 12.50
CA SER A 61 -7.79 3.39 12.58
C SER A 61 -8.40 4.13 11.39
N THR A 62 -8.63 5.42 11.57
CA THR A 62 -9.22 6.27 10.53
C THR A 62 -8.31 6.41 9.31
N ILE A 63 -8.93 6.68 8.16
CA ILE A 63 -8.22 7.00 6.91
C ILE A 63 -7.65 8.42 6.96
N ILE A 64 -8.42 9.35 7.50
CA ILE A 64 -8.03 10.75 7.68
C ILE A 64 -7.57 10.92 9.13
N THR A 65 -6.40 11.52 9.31
CA THR A 65 -5.81 11.81 10.62
C THR A 65 -5.15 13.20 10.61
N ASN A 66 -4.65 13.61 11.77
CA ASN A 66 -3.95 14.88 11.93
C ASN A 66 -2.71 14.94 11.01
N PRO A 67 -2.56 16.00 10.17
CA PRO A 67 -1.43 16.15 9.25
C PRO A 67 -0.04 16.09 9.90
N THR A 68 0.07 16.44 11.18
CA THR A 68 1.34 16.36 11.92
C THR A 68 1.90 14.93 11.93
N VAL A 69 1.06 13.90 11.86
CA VAL A 69 1.50 12.49 11.74
C VAL A 69 2.29 12.27 10.45
N TRP A 70 1.81 12.81 9.32
CA TRP A 70 2.47 12.68 8.02
C TRP A 70 3.75 13.51 7.92
N LYS A 71 3.80 14.64 8.64
CA LYS A 71 5.03 15.41 8.79
C LYS A 71 6.07 14.65 9.61
N ALA A 72 5.68 14.14 10.78
CA ALA A 72 6.57 13.44 11.70
C ALA A 72 7.14 12.13 11.10
N SER A 73 6.35 11.44 10.29
CA SER A 73 6.78 10.24 9.55
C SER A 73 7.56 10.54 8.27
N GLY A 74 7.76 11.81 7.91
CA GLY A 74 8.49 12.23 6.71
C GLY A 74 7.72 12.09 5.40
N HIS A 75 6.46 11.66 5.42
CA HIS A 75 5.66 11.45 4.21
C HIS A 75 5.45 12.75 3.41
N LEU A 76 5.28 13.89 4.08
CA LEU A 76 5.10 15.16 3.37
C LEU A 76 6.35 15.60 2.59
N GLU A 77 7.54 15.17 3.01
CA GLU A 77 8.82 15.60 2.44
C GLU A 77 9.43 14.56 1.49
N HIS A 78 9.28 13.27 1.80
CA HIS A 78 9.96 12.17 1.13
C HIS A 78 9.05 11.24 0.34
N PHE A 79 7.72 11.28 0.57
CA PHE A 79 6.77 10.44 -0.17
C PHE A 79 6.40 11.08 -1.51
N ALA A 80 7.39 11.21 -2.38
CA ALA A 80 7.26 11.85 -3.67
C ALA A 80 7.93 11.04 -4.78
N ASP A 81 7.27 11.01 -5.93
CA ASP A 81 7.84 10.49 -7.17
C ASP A 81 8.42 11.63 -8.02
N GLU A 82 9.37 11.31 -8.89
CA GLU A 82 9.79 12.23 -9.95
C GLU A 82 8.81 12.16 -11.11
N LEU A 83 8.19 13.30 -11.41
CA LEU A 83 7.22 13.46 -12.49
C LEU A 83 7.87 14.19 -13.66
N VAL A 84 7.71 13.63 -14.86
CA VAL A 84 8.06 14.28 -16.12
C VAL A 84 6.81 14.53 -16.97
N GLU A 85 6.77 15.64 -17.68
CA GLU A 85 5.66 16.00 -18.58
C GLU A 85 6.17 16.13 -20.02
N CYS A 86 5.46 15.51 -20.97
CA CYS A 86 5.81 15.63 -22.38
C CYS A 86 5.55 17.05 -22.89
N THR A 87 6.51 17.64 -23.57
CA THR A 87 6.42 19.00 -24.14
C THR A 87 5.42 19.13 -25.30
N GLN A 88 4.93 18.01 -25.85
CA GLN A 88 4.03 18.00 -27.01
C GLN A 88 2.60 17.61 -26.64
N CYS A 89 2.40 16.48 -25.93
CA CYS A 89 1.07 15.99 -25.58
C CYS A 89 0.65 16.30 -24.14
N HIS A 90 1.55 16.89 -23.33
CA HIS A 90 1.31 17.20 -21.90
C HIS A 90 0.95 15.99 -21.02
N HIS A 91 1.10 14.77 -21.53
CA HIS A 91 0.98 13.57 -20.70
C HIS A 91 2.11 13.51 -19.68
N ARG A 92 1.76 13.06 -18.48
CA ARG A 92 2.65 12.98 -17.33
C ARG A 92 3.00 11.54 -17.06
N PHE A 93 4.27 11.31 -16.74
CA PHE A 93 4.82 10.00 -16.48
C PHE A 93 5.68 10.06 -15.23
N LYS A 94 5.83 8.92 -14.56
CA LYS A 94 6.88 8.75 -13.56
C LYS A 94 8.21 8.65 -14.30
N ALA A 95 9.22 9.41 -13.87
CA ALA A 95 10.49 9.53 -14.57
C ALA A 95 11.17 8.15 -14.76
N ASP A 96 11.09 7.28 -13.76
CA ASP A 96 11.67 5.94 -13.80
C ASP A 96 10.98 5.00 -14.81
N ASP A 97 9.74 5.30 -15.23
CA ASP A 97 8.96 4.46 -16.14
C ASP A 97 9.21 4.79 -17.62
N VAL A 98 9.89 5.90 -17.92
CA VAL A 98 10.06 6.39 -19.29
C VAL A 98 11.52 6.71 -19.61
N GLU A 99 11.91 6.43 -20.85
CA GLU A 99 13.24 6.80 -21.34
C GLU A 99 13.29 8.30 -21.75
N LYS A 100 14.22 8.68 -22.63
CA LYS A 100 14.41 10.06 -23.07
C LYS A 100 13.29 10.62 -23.97
N LYS A 101 12.34 9.78 -24.41
CA LYS A 101 11.25 10.17 -25.33
C LYS A 101 9.90 9.70 -24.82
N CYS A 102 8.87 10.51 -25.11
CA CYS A 102 7.49 10.19 -24.78
C CYS A 102 7.03 8.93 -25.53
N PRO A 103 6.48 7.93 -24.83
CA PRO A 103 6.01 6.70 -25.46
C PRO A 103 4.79 6.93 -26.36
N ASP A 104 4.03 8.00 -26.13
CA ASP A 104 2.77 8.24 -26.83
C ASP A 104 2.95 9.02 -28.15
N CYS A 105 3.90 9.96 -28.20
CA CYS A 105 4.09 10.83 -29.37
C CYS A 105 5.56 11.02 -29.81
N GLY A 106 6.53 10.45 -29.08
CA GLY A 106 7.96 10.61 -29.38
C GLY A 106 8.57 11.96 -29.01
N GLY A 107 7.79 12.88 -28.41
CA GLY A 107 8.24 14.18 -27.92
C GLY A 107 9.24 14.09 -26.76
N THR A 108 9.84 15.22 -26.39
CA THR A 108 10.77 15.32 -25.25
C THR A 108 10.04 15.62 -23.94
N PHE A 109 10.72 15.44 -22.82
CA PHE A 109 10.21 15.75 -21.49
C PHE A 109 10.77 17.07 -20.95
N VAL A 110 9.96 17.76 -20.14
CA VAL A 110 10.46 18.85 -19.27
C VAL A 110 11.32 18.28 -18.13
N GLU A 111 12.03 19.14 -17.42
CA GLU A 111 12.81 18.73 -16.25
C GLU A 111 11.93 18.04 -15.20
N PRO A 112 12.40 16.92 -14.60
CA PRO A 112 11.67 16.22 -13.56
C PRO A 112 11.32 17.12 -12.38
N LYS A 113 10.09 16.98 -11.88
CA LYS A 113 9.62 17.67 -10.67
C LYS A 113 9.19 16.66 -9.62
N LYS A 114 9.46 16.96 -8.36
CA LYS A 114 8.95 16.14 -7.24
C LYS A 114 7.44 16.30 -7.13
N PHE A 115 6.73 15.17 -7.07
CA PHE A 115 5.29 15.10 -6.93
C PHE A 115 4.94 14.25 -5.71
N ASN A 116 4.39 14.88 -4.66
CA ASN A 116 3.93 14.14 -3.48
C ASN A 116 2.71 13.28 -3.85
N THR A 117 2.80 11.98 -3.56
CA THR A 117 1.77 11.01 -3.97
C THR A 117 0.67 10.82 -2.91
N MET A 118 0.60 11.65 -1.88
CA MET A 118 -0.54 11.63 -0.96
C MET A 118 -1.75 12.35 -1.55
N PHE A 119 -2.95 11.79 -1.33
CA PHE A 119 -4.19 12.50 -1.64
C PHE A 119 -4.49 13.56 -0.59
N ARG A 120 -4.49 14.82 -1.01
CA ARG A 120 -4.89 15.97 -0.20
C ARG A 120 -6.42 16.10 -0.17
N THR A 121 -6.96 16.45 0.98
CA THR A 121 -8.37 16.80 1.18
C THR A 121 -8.48 17.93 2.22
N HIS A 122 -9.69 18.35 2.54
CA HIS A 122 -9.94 19.37 3.55
C HIS A 122 -11.03 18.89 4.51
N VAL A 123 -10.85 19.17 5.81
CA VAL A 123 -11.78 18.82 6.88
C VAL A 123 -12.29 20.11 7.51
N GLY A 124 -13.58 20.38 7.36
CA GLY A 124 -14.24 21.54 7.95
C GLY A 124 -15.59 21.81 7.27
N PRO A 125 -16.47 22.59 7.93
CA PRO A 125 -17.83 22.83 7.45
C PRO A 125 -17.90 23.78 6.24
N THR A 126 -16.90 24.64 6.06
CA THR A 126 -16.82 25.61 4.95
C THR A 126 -15.43 25.60 4.34
N GLU A 127 -15.30 25.89 3.05
CA GLU A 127 -14.00 25.94 2.37
C GLU A 127 -13.03 26.93 3.04
N GLU A 128 -13.54 28.05 3.55
CA GLU A 128 -12.75 29.10 4.22
C GLU A 128 -12.17 28.69 5.57
N THR A 129 -12.82 27.75 6.28
CA THR A 129 -12.39 27.27 7.60
C THR A 129 -11.83 25.85 7.57
N ALA A 130 -11.78 25.24 6.39
CA ALA A 130 -11.39 23.85 6.26
C ALA A 130 -9.89 23.70 6.49
N SER A 131 -9.54 22.77 7.38
CA SER A 131 -8.16 22.41 7.64
C SER A 131 -7.71 21.38 6.62
N GLU A 132 -6.50 21.56 6.10
CA GLU A 132 -5.88 20.56 5.22
C GLU A 132 -5.79 19.20 5.93
N ALA A 133 -6.10 18.13 5.20
CA ALA A 133 -5.91 16.76 5.65
C ALA A 133 -5.50 15.86 4.48
N PHE A 134 -5.24 14.60 4.78
CA PHE A 134 -4.79 13.64 3.78
C PHE A 134 -5.48 12.30 3.96
N LEU A 135 -5.71 11.60 2.85
CA LEU A 135 -6.00 10.17 2.88
C LEU A 135 -4.69 9.42 3.12
N ARG A 136 -4.68 8.49 4.07
CA ARG A 136 -3.46 7.75 4.43
C ARG A 136 -2.86 6.97 3.25
N PRO A 137 -1.53 7.02 3.02
CA PRO A 137 -0.84 6.27 1.97
C PRO A 137 -0.45 4.84 2.37
N GLU A 138 -0.57 4.56 3.66
CA GLU A 138 -0.33 3.27 4.32
C GLU A 138 -1.19 3.18 5.58
N THR A 139 -1.26 2.00 6.21
CA THR A 139 -2.05 1.79 7.42
C THR A 139 -1.20 1.80 8.71
N ALA A 140 0.12 1.61 8.59
CA ALA A 140 1.11 1.54 9.67
C ALA A 140 1.08 2.75 10.64
N GLN A 141 0.95 3.98 10.15
CA GLN A 141 0.94 5.17 11.03
C GLN A 141 -0.18 5.13 12.08
N GLY A 142 -1.34 4.57 11.74
CA GLY A 142 -2.44 4.39 12.68
C GLY A 142 -2.09 3.45 13.84
N ILE A 143 -1.24 2.45 13.57
CA ILE A 143 -0.71 1.53 14.57
C ILE A 143 0.29 2.25 15.48
N PHE A 144 1.25 2.98 14.91
CA PHE A 144 2.30 3.67 15.68
C PHE A 144 1.71 4.69 16.66
N VAL A 145 0.77 5.54 16.23
CA VAL A 145 0.17 6.56 17.11
C VAL A 145 -0.68 5.96 18.24
N ASN A 146 -1.14 4.71 18.09
CA ASN A 146 -1.92 4.00 19.10
C ASN A 146 -1.10 2.97 19.90
N PHE A 147 0.21 2.87 19.70
CA PHE A 147 1.05 1.85 20.32
C PHE A 147 0.85 1.76 21.84
N ASP A 148 0.93 2.89 22.55
CA ASP A 148 0.85 2.88 24.00
C ASP A 148 -0.57 2.59 24.52
N LEU A 149 -1.60 3.13 23.85
CA LEU A 149 -3.00 2.84 24.18
C LEU A 149 -3.32 1.35 24.03
N VAL A 150 -2.88 0.74 22.92
CA VAL A 150 -3.09 -0.70 22.68
C VAL A 150 -2.29 -1.53 23.67
N ARG A 151 -1.01 -1.21 23.90
CA ARG A 151 -0.15 -1.91 24.87
C ARG A 151 -0.76 -1.91 26.27
N GLN A 152 -1.28 -0.78 26.73
CA GLN A 152 -1.88 -0.65 28.06
C GLN A 152 -3.21 -1.41 28.17
N THR A 153 -4.13 -1.20 27.23
CA THR A 153 -5.47 -1.82 27.27
C THR A 153 -5.43 -3.34 27.08
N GLN A 154 -4.51 -3.84 26.26
CA GLN A 154 -4.30 -5.26 26.02
C GLN A 154 -3.27 -5.89 26.97
N ARG A 155 -2.68 -5.08 27.88
CA ARG A 155 -1.66 -5.49 28.86
C ARG A 155 -0.49 -6.27 28.24
N LYS A 156 -0.11 -5.90 27.00
CA LYS A 156 0.97 -6.58 26.27
C LYS A 156 2.34 -6.15 26.78
N ARG A 157 3.31 -7.06 26.66
CA ARG A 157 4.74 -6.81 26.85
C ARG A 157 5.45 -7.20 25.56
N LEU A 158 6.61 -6.59 25.30
CA LEU A 158 7.41 -6.97 24.14
C LEU A 158 7.90 -8.44 24.27
N PRO A 159 7.90 -9.20 23.16
CA PRO A 159 7.44 -8.80 21.83
C PRO A 159 5.92 -8.93 21.66
N PHE A 160 5.32 -8.05 20.88
CA PHE A 160 3.91 -8.17 20.46
C PHE A 160 3.66 -7.37 19.19
N GLY A 161 2.62 -7.74 18.44
CA GLY A 161 2.21 -7.07 17.22
C GLY A 161 0.85 -6.38 17.33
N ILE A 162 0.66 -5.39 16.48
CA ILE A 162 -0.64 -4.79 16.22
C ILE A 162 -0.87 -4.89 14.71
N ALA A 163 -2.01 -5.47 14.33
CA ALA A 163 -2.38 -5.73 12.94
C ALA A 163 -3.60 -4.92 12.53
N GLN A 164 -3.63 -4.52 11.26
CA GLN A 164 -4.72 -3.75 10.68
C GLN A 164 -4.98 -4.18 9.24
N ILE A 165 -6.26 -4.23 8.87
CA ILE A 165 -6.67 -4.33 7.46
C ILE A 165 -7.48 -3.10 7.12
N GLY A 166 -7.09 -2.37 6.08
CA GLY A 166 -7.87 -1.22 5.66
C GLY A 166 -7.39 -0.58 4.37
N LYS A 167 -8.13 0.44 3.92
CA LYS A 167 -7.81 1.17 2.70
C LYS A 167 -6.59 2.06 2.87
N ALA A 168 -5.83 2.21 1.79
CA ALA A 168 -4.75 3.17 1.63
C ALA A 168 -4.82 3.77 0.21
N PHE A 169 -4.25 4.98 0.07
CA PHE A 169 -4.40 5.78 -1.12
C PHE A 169 -3.06 6.34 -1.58
N ARG A 170 -2.68 6.08 -2.83
CA ARG A 170 -1.47 6.63 -3.45
C ARG A 170 -1.86 7.29 -4.75
N ASN A 171 -1.60 8.57 -4.90
CA ASN A 171 -1.89 9.35 -6.10
C ASN A 171 -0.89 9.03 -7.21
N GLU A 172 -0.91 7.78 -7.67
CA GLU A 172 -0.01 7.23 -8.67
C GLU A 172 -0.05 8.07 -9.96
N ILE A 173 1.13 8.45 -10.46
CA ILE A 173 1.28 9.27 -11.68
C ILE A 173 0.77 8.50 -12.88
N THR A 174 1.22 7.25 -13.02
CA THR A 174 0.89 6.37 -14.15
C THR A 174 0.25 5.08 -13.65
N PRO A 175 -1.06 5.10 -13.32
CA PRO A 175 -1.79 3.87 -13.02
C PRO A 175 -1.70 2.90 -14.19
N GLY A 176 -1.54 1.62 -13.90
CA GLY A 176 -1.22 0.66 -14.94
C GLY A 176 -1.19 -0.78 -14.46
N ASN A 177 -1.08 -1.71 -15.41
CA ASN A 177 -1.03 -3.14 -15.13
C ASN A 177 -2.20 -3.61 -14.25
N PHE A 178 -3.44 -3.27 -14.60
CA PHE A 178 -4.63 -3.70 -13.85
C PHE A 178 -4.57 -3.24 -12.38
N ILE A 179 -4.77 -4.13 -11.41
CA ILE A 179 -4.76 -3.78 -9.98
C ILE A 179 -3.35 -3.54 -9.39
N PHE A 180 -2.27 -3.78 -10.13
CA PHE A 180 -0.90 -3.66 -9.62
C PHE A 180 -0.48 -2.22 -9.30
N ARG A 181 -0.96 -1.23 -10.07
CA ARG A 181 -0.74 0.20 -9.80
C ARG A 181 -2.09 0.91 -9.70
N SER A 182 -2.70 0.78 -8.53
CA SER A 182 -4.00 1.37 -8.18
C SER A 182 -3.82 2.59 -7.28
N ARG A 183 -4.76 3.53 -7.34
CA ARG A 183 -4.78 4.73 -6.49
C ARG A 183 -5.47 4.53 -5.16
N GLU A 184 -6.36 3.55 -5.11
CA GLU A 184 -7.04 3.07 -3.91
C GLU A 184 -6.90 1.56 -3.84
N PHE A 185 -6.47 1.05 -2.69
CA PHE A 185 -6.32 -0.38 -2.44
C PHE A 185 -6.47 -0.67 -0.95
N GLU A 186 -6.54 -1.95 -0.59
CA GLU A 186 -6.51 -2.38 0.81
C GLU A 186 -5.19 -3.07 1.11
N GLN A 187 -4.65 -2.80 2.28
CA GLN A 187 -3.46 -3.45 2.82
C GLN A 187 -3.83 -4.25 4.05
N MET A 188 -3.01 -5.27 4.33
CA MET A 188 -3.04 -6.06 5.55
C MET A 188 -1.65 -5.92 6.15
N GLU A 189 -1.50 -5.02 7.12
CA GLU A 189 -0.21 -4.66 7.72
C GLU A 189 -0.18 -5.07 9.18
N MET A 190 1.02 -5.38 9.68
CA MET A 190 1.26 -5.72 11.07
C MET A 190 2.60 -5.13 11.48
N GLU A 191 2.57 -4.31 12.53
CA GLU A 191 3.77 -3.80 13.17
C GLU A 191 4.07 -4.70 14.37
N PHE A 192 5.19 -5.45 14.30
CA PHE A 192 5.61 -6.36 15.35
C PHE A 192 6.76 -5.74 16.16
N PHE A 193 6.44 -5.29 17.37
CA PHE A 193 7.37 -4.57 18.24
C PHE A 193 8.22 -5.56 19.04
N VAL A 194 9.54 -5.39 18.98
CA VAL A 194 10.52 -6.28 19.61
C VAL A 194 11.54 -5.50 20.43
N LYS A 195 12.34 -6.20 21.22
CA LYS A 195 13.47 -5.58 21.92
C LYS A 195 14.64 -5.39 20.94
N PRO A 196 15.35 -4.25 20.96
CA PRO A 196 16.56 -4.09 20.16
C PRO A 196 17.56 -5.23 20.39
N GLY A 197 18.18 -5.72 19.31
CA GLY A 197 19.08 -6.88 19.35
C GLY A 197 18.40 -8.23 19.18
N THR A 198 17.06 -8.25 19.10
CA THR A 198 16.27 -9.45 18.74
C THR A 198 15.59 -9.32 17.36
N ASP A 199 15.77 -8.17 16.71
CA ASP A 199 15.11 -7.80 15.46
C ASP A 199 15.46 -8.72 14.28
N ASP A 200 16.73 -9.12 14.13
CA ASP A 200 17.13 -10.01 13.02
C ASP A 200 16.45 -11.39 13.11
N GLU A 201 16.35 -11.96 14.31
CA GLU A 201 15.69 -13.25 14.54
C GLU A 201 14.18 -13.17 14.23
N TRP A 202 13.52 -12.10 14.70
CA TRP A 202 12.10 -11.90 14.43
C TRP A 202 11.82 -11.59 12.96
N PHE A 203 12.71 -10.85 12.29
CA PHE A 203 12.63 -10.56 10.87
C PHE A 203 12.61 -11.85 10.04
N ASP A 204 13.59 -12.74 10.25
CA ASP A 204 13.67 -14.01 9.52
C ASP A 204 12.42 -14.89 9.76
N ARG A 205 11.94 -14.95 11.02
CA ARG A 205 10.71 -15.67 11.37
C ARG A 205 9.49 -15.12 10.63
N TRP A 206 9.36 -13.80 10.49
CA TRP A 206 8.23 -13.18 9.80
C TRP A 206 8.29 -13.32 8.28
N VAL A 207 9.49 -13.28 7.69
CA VAL A 207 9.67 -13.60 6.26
C VAL A 207 9.24 -15.03 5.98
N ASP A 208 9.67 -15.98 6.83
CA ASP A 208 9.29 -17.38 6.71
C ASP A 208 7.78 -17.60 6.89
N GLU A 209 7.18 -16.94 7.88
CA GLU A 209 5.74 -17.04 8.14
C GLU A 209 4.89 -16.47 7.01
N SER A 210 5.31 -15.33 6.46
CA SER A 210 4.65 -14.69 5.33
C SER A 210 4.72 -15.56 4.08
N LEU A 211 5.87 -16.18 3.81
CA LEU A 211 5.99 -17.13 2.71
C LEU A 211 5.08 -18.36 2.92
N ARG A 212 5.07 -18.93 4.13
CA ARG A 212 4.21 -20.07 4.48
C ARG A 212 2.74 -19.76 4.25
N PHE A 213 2.28 -18.57 4.66
CA PHE A 213 0.89 -18.16 4.44
C PHE A 213 0.50 -18.24 2.96
N PHE A 214 1.35 -17.75 2.05
CA PHE A 214 1.07 -17.83 0.62
C PHE A 214 1.11 -19.26 0.08
N THR A 215 2.04 -20.09 0.52
CA THR A 215 2.10 -21.50 0.08
C THR A 215 0.92 -22.31 0.59
N ASP A 216 0.46 -22.05 1.82
CA ASP A 216 -0.70 -22.72 2.43
C ASP A 216 -2.01 -22.33 1.73
N LEU A 217 -2.08 -21.13 1.15
CA LEU A 217 -3.18 -20.70 0.28
C LEU A 217 -3.13 -21.34 -1.13
N GLY A 218 -2.09 -22.11 -1.44
CA GLY A 218 -1.92 -22.84 -2.69
C GLY A 218 -1.16 -22.09 -3.79
N LEU A 219 -0.45 -21.00 -3.47
CA LEU A 219 0.45 -20.37 -4.45
C LEU A 219 1.61 -21.32 -4.76
N ASN A 220 2.00 -21.39 -6.03
CA ASN A 220 3.07 -22.28 -6.48
C ASN A 220 4.43 -21.84 -5.87
N PRO A 221 5.06 -22.65 -5.01
CA PRO A 221 6.33 -22.28 -4.37
C PRO A 221 7.45 -22.01 -5.37
N LYS A 222 7.40 -22.62 -6.57
CA LYS A 222 8.42 -22.41 -7.62
C LYS A 222 8.35 -21.03 -8.28
N ARG A 223 7.25 -20.29 -8.08
CA ARG A 223 7.07 -18.93 -8.60
C ARG A 223 7.28 -17.86 -7.51
N LEU A 224 7.16 -18.26 -6.24
CA LEU A 224 7.47 -17.39 -5.12
C LEU A 224 8.98 -17.19 -4.98
N ARG A 225 9.40 -15.94 -4.85
CA ARG A 225 10.80 -15.54 -4.68
C ARG A 225 10.94 -14.59 -3.49
N ARG A 226 12.06 -14.74 -2.77
CA ARG A 226 12.49 -13.79 -1.73
C ARG A 226 13.54 -12.87 -2.36
N THR A 227 13.20 -11.60 -2.49
CA THR A 227 14.12 -10.59 -3.00
C THR A 227 14.56 -9.70 -1.85
N LYS A 228 15.84 -9.76 -1.48
CA LYS A 228 16.41 -8.83 -0.49
C LYS A 228 16.68 -7.51 -1.19
N GLN A 229 16.11 -6.42 -0.68
CA GLN A 229 16.38 -5.09 -1.22
C GLN A 229 17.84 -4.71 -0.99
N LYS A 230 18.42 -4.06 -1.99
CA LYS A 230 19.77 -3.48 -1.89
C LYS A 230 19.74 -2.21 -1.06
N LYS A 231 20.91 -1.77 -0.59
CA LYS A 231 21.04 -0.60 0.29
C LYS A 231 20.45 0.69 -0.29
N ASP A 232 20.54 0.86 -1.60
CA ASP A 232 19.99 1.98 -2.38
C ASP A 232 18.48 1.87 -2.65
N GLU A 233 17.90 0.69 -2.49
CA GLU A 233 16.46 0.42 -2.64
C GLU A 233 15.71 0.53 -1.30
N LEU A 234 16.43 0.45 -0.16
CA LEU A 234 15.84 0.51 1.17
C LEU A 234 15.17 1.88 1.43
N ALA A 235 13.97 1.84 1.99
CA ALA A 235 13.37 3.03 2.57
C ALA A 235 14.28 3.59 3.68
N HIS A 236 14.27 4.91 3.85
CA HIS A 236 15.19 5.64 4.74
C HIS A 236 15.21 5.17 6.21
N TYR A 237 14.14 4.51 6.67
CA TYR A 237 14.00 3.96 8.02
C TYR A 237 14.30 2.46 8.14
N SER A 238 14.59 1.75 7.03
CA SER A 238 14.67 0.29 7.01
C SER A 238 16.11 -0.23 7.18
N LYS A 239 16.33 -1.08 8.20
CA LYS A 239 17.60 -1.82 8.38
C LYS A 239 17.77 -2.91 7.31
N ALA A 240 16.69 -3.63 6.99
CA ALA A 240 16.62 -4.66 5.97
C ALA A 240 15.16 -4.85 5.52
N THR A 241 14.98 -5.21 4.26
CA THR A 241 13.66 -5.51 3.67
C THR A 241 13.77 -6.74 2.78
N THR A 242 12.77 -7.62 2.84
CA THR A 242 12.63 -8.74 1.90
C THR A 242 11.25 -8.69 1.28
N ASP A 243 11.22 -8.55 -0.03
CA ASP A 243 10.00 -8.61 -0.82
C ASP A 243 9.69 -10.05 -1.20
N LEU A 244 8.42 -10.43 -1.08
CA LEU A 244 7.90 -11.70 -1.56
C LEU A 244 7.25 -11.48 -2.93
N GLU A 245 7.94 -11.90 -3.99
CA GLU A 245 7.50 -11.74 -5.37
C GLU A 245 6.85 -13.04 -5.90
N TYR A 246 5.86 -12.92 -6.77
CA TYR A 246 5.19 -14.04 -7.45
C TYR A 246 5.21 -13.87 -8.98
#